data_AF-H1Y5M3-F1
#
_entry.id   AF-H1Y5M3-F1
#
_cell.length_a   1.000
_cell.length_b   1.000
_cell.length_c   1.000
_cell.angle_alpha   90.00
_cell.angle_beta   90.00
_cell.angle_gamma   90.00
#
_symmetry.space_group_name_H-M   'P 1'
#
loop_
_entity.id
_entity.type
_entity.pdbx_description
1 polymer ?
#
loop_
_entity_poly.entity_id
_entity_poly.type
_entity_poly.pdbx_seq_one_letter_code
_entity_poly.pdbx_strand_id
1 'polypeptide(L)'
;MDLTELFAKQQQEIEDFKKLRDATWSNLKKEHETLTAAFGGRANMPEEYRKRIDGQVADFSKEWSMQGGTRHNDIVEQHAKQREAITGKKSETPAQAKQQEKDMISEKQKDLQKIIAMQQAIRIKNEQKKRKR
;
A
#
# COMPACT_ATOMS: atom_id res chain seq x y z
N MET A 1 22.55 1.92 1.93
CA MET A 1 21.15 2.19 1.57
C MET A 1 20.79 3.54 2.13
N ASP A 2 20.44 4.50 1.28
CA ASP A 2 19.99 5.81 1.72
C ASP A 2 18.49 5.80 2.11
N LEU A 3 18.01 6.90 2.69
CA LEU A 3 16.61 7.02 3.13
C LEU A 3 15.61 6.94 1.96
N THR A 4 15.98 7.48 0.80
CA THR A 4 15.16 7.52 -0.42
C THR A 4 15.04 6.14 -1.05
N GLU A 5 16.15 5.40 -1.14
CA GLU A 5 16.20 4.00 -1.57
C GLU A 5 15.37 3.11 -0.65
N LEU A 6 15.41 3.36 0.66
CA LEU A 6 14.57 2.66 1.63
C LEU A 6 13.09 2.90 1.36
N PHE A 7 12.65 4.16 1.20
CA PHE A 7 11.25 4.46 0.91
C PHE A 7 10.79 3.86 -0.42
N ALA A 8 11.63 3.89 -1.45
CA ALA A 8 11.32 3.25 -2.74
C ALA A 8 11.13 1.73 -2.58
N LYS A 9 12.00 1.07 -1.80
CA LYS A 9 11.87 -0.35 -1.48
C LYS A 9 10.60 -0.66 -0.69
N GLN A 10 10.27 0.14 0.32
CA GLN A 10 9.06 -0.03 1.14
C GLN A 10 7.79 0.12 0.29
N GLN A 11 7.76 1.10 -0.62
CA GLN A 11 6.67 1.27 -1.57
C GLN A 11 6.52 0.05 -2.49
N GLN A 12 7.64 -0.46 -3.02
CA GLN A 12 7.66 -1.66 -3.85
C GLN A 12 7.12 -2.89 -3.09
N GLU A 13 7.53 -3.09 -1.83
CA GLU A 13 7.05 -4.19 -0.98
C GLU A 13 5.53 -4.09 -0.73
N ILE A 14 4.98 -2.89 -0.55
CA ILE A 14 3.53 -2.68 -0.42
C ILE A 14 2.81 -3.01 -1.75
N GLU A 15 3.37 -2.62 -2.89
CA GLU A 15 2.80 -2.94 -4.20
C GLU A 15 2.81 -4.43 -4.48
N ASP A 16 3.90 -5.11 -4.15
CA ASP A 16 4.02 -6.55 -4.33
C ASP A 16 3.11 -7.31 -3.36
N PHE A 17 2.93 -6.80 -2.13
CA PHE A 17 1.92 -7.31 -1.21
C PHE A 17 0.50 -7.19 -1.79
N LYS A 18 0.13 -6.04 -2.38
CA LYS A 18 -1.18 -5.86 -3.03
C LYS A 18 -1.38 -6.85 -4.18
N LYS A 19 -0.37 -7.03 -5.05
CA LYS A 19 -0.43 -8.01 -6.14
C LYS A 19 -0.62 -9.43 -5.61
N LEU A 20 0.13 -9.81 -4.57
CA LEU A 20 0.04 -11.14 -3.96
C LEU A 20 -1.32 -11.36 -3.30
N ARG A 21 -1.84 -10.35 -2.58
CA ARG A 21 -3.19 -10.37 -2.02
C ARG A 21 -4.23 -10.60 -3.10
N ASP A 22 -4.19 -9.82 -4.18
CA ASP A 22 -5.19 -9.89 -5.25
C ASP A 22 -5.12 -11.24 -5.98
N ALA A 23 -3.92 -11.77 -6.20
CA ALA A 23 -3.72 -13.12 -6.74
C ALA A 23 -4.28 -14.20 -5.80
N THR A 24 -4.01 -14.10 -4.50
CA THR A 24 -4.50 -15.04 -3.48
C THR A 24 -6.02 -15.01 -3.40
N TRP A 25 -6.63 -13.82 -3.43
CA TRP A 25 -8.07 -13.66 -3.48
C TRP A 25 -8.68 -14.26 -4.75
N SER A 26 -8.05 -14.01 -5.90
CA SER A 26 -8.52 -14.55 -7.18
C SER A 26 -8.49 -16.08 -7.18
N ASN A 27 -7.43 -16.69 -6.64
CA ASN A 27 -7.32 -18.15 -6.52
C ASN A 27 -8.39 -18.71 -5.58
N LEU A 28 -8.56 -18.11 -4.40
CA LEU A 28 -9.58 -18.54 -3.44
C LEU A 28 -10.99 -18.46 -4.05
N LYS A 29 -11.29 -17.37 -4.77
CA LYS A 29 -12.57 -17.21 -5.47
C LYS A 29 -12.78 -18.28 -6.54
N LYS A 30 -11.75 -18.61 -7.32
CA LYS A 30 -11.83 -19.68 -8.32
C LYS A 30 -12.08 -21.05 -7.69
N GLU A 31 -11.44 -21.34 -6.55
CA GLU A 31 -11.70 -22.57 -5.79
C GLU A 31 -13.16 -22.62 -5.31
N HIS A 32 -13.66 -21.52 -4.76
CA HIS A 32 -15.05 -21.39 -4.30
C HIS A 32 -16.06 -21.53 -5.44
N GLU A 33 -15.79 -20.90 -6.59
CA GLU A 33 -16.61 -21.01 -7.81
C GLU A 33 -16.62 -22.44 -8.33
N THR A 34 -15.46 -23.11 -8.37
CA THR A 34 -15.34 -24.52 -8.80
C THR A 34 -16.12 -25.45 -7.87
N LEU A 35 -15.98 -25.26 -6.56
CA LEU A 35 -16.71 -26.03 -5.55
C LEU A 35 -18.23 -25.78 -5.67
N THR A 36 -18.63 -24.53 -5.84
CA THR A 36 -20.04 -24.16 -6.02
C THR A 36 -20.62 -24.75 -7.29
N ALA A 37 -19.87 -24.76 -8.40
CA ALA A 37 -20.26 -25.35 -9.65
C ALA A 37 -20.41 -26.89 -9.54
N ALA A 38 -19.52 -27.56 -8.79
CA ALA A 38 -19.60 -29.00 -8.56
C ALA A 38 -20.90 -29.44 -7.86
N PHE A 39 -21.50 -28.56 -7.04
CA PHE A 39 -22.80 -28.80 -6.41
C PHE A 39 -23.98 -28.24 -7.23
N GLY A 40 -23.74 -27.67 -8.42
CA GLY A 40 -24.80 -27.06 -9.23
C GLY A 40 -25.36 -25.75 -8.64
N GLY A 41 -24.58 -25.06 -7.80
CA GLY A 41 -24.95 -23.79 -7.18
C GLY A 41 -24.89 -23.81 -5.65
N ARG A 42 -24.80 -22.61 -5.05
CA ARG A 42 -24.62 -22.45 -3.59
C ARG A 42 -25.82 -22.96 -2.78
N ALA A 43 -27.02 -22.96 -3.37
CA ALA A 43 -28.24 -23.46 -2.73
C ALA A 43 -28.22 -24.97 -2.47
N ASN A 44 -27.57 -25.74 -3.36
CA ASN A 44 -27.47 -27.19 -3.32
C ASN A 44 -26.26 -27.70 -2.54
N MET A 45 -25.37 -26.79 -2.14
CA MET A 45 -24.15 -27.10 -1.40
C MET A 45 -24.49 -27.50 0.05
N PRO A 46 -23.88 -28.55 0.63
CA PRO A 46 -24.06 -28.86 2.05
C PRO A 46 -23.61 -27.71 2.96
N GLU A 47 -24.22 -27.59 4.13
CA GLU A 47 -23.97 -26.47 5.06
C GLU A 47 -22.50 -26.40 5.51
N GLU A 48 -21.85 -27.55 5.68
CA GLU A 48 -20.43 -27.64 6.06
C GLU A 48 -19.51 -26.92 5.05
N TYR A 49 -19.74 -27.12 3.75
CA TYR A 49 -18.96 -26.47 2.70
C TYR A 49 -19.28 -24.97 2.61
N ARG A 50 -20.53 -24.56 2.82
CA ARG A 50 -20.90 -23.14 2.90
C ARG A 50 -20.17 -22.45 4.04
N LYS A 51 -20.19 -23.06 5.25
CA LYS A 51 -19.46 -22.56 6.42
C LYS A 51 -17.96 -22.52 6.17
N ARG A 52 -17.39 -23.50 5.47
CA ARG A 52 -15.98 -23.51 5.09
C ARG A 52 -15.63 -22.33 4.17
N ILE A 53 -16.43 -22.07 3.13
CA ILE A 53 -16.24 -20.92 2.23
C ILE A 53 -16.29 -19.62 3.03
N ASP A 54 -17.31 -19.44 3.87
CA ASP A 54 -17.47 -18.22 4.66
C ASP A 54 -16.31 -18.03 5.66
N GLY A 55 -15.84 -19.12 6.27
CA GLY A 55 -14.65 -19.12 7.12
C GLY A 55 -13.38 -18.72 6.37
N GLN A 56 -13.14 -19.29 5.18
CA GLN A 56 -11.98 -18.93 4.35
C GLN A 56 -12.00 -17.46 3.92
N VAL A 57 -13.17 -16.88 3.63
CA VAL A 57 -13.30 -15.44 3.32
C VAL A 57 -12.99 -14.57 4.55
N ALA A 58 -13.46 -14.98 5.72
CA ALA A 58 -13.17 -14.28 6.97
C ALA A 58 -11.68 -14.34 7.33
N ASP A 59 -11.06 -15.51 7.22
CA ASP A 59 -9.63 -15.71 7.45
C ASP A 59 -8.78 -14.90 6.46
N PHE A 60 -9.15 -14.92 5.17
CA PHE A 60 -8.51 -14.09 4.16
C PHE A 60 -8.57 -12.61 4.54
N SER A 61 -9.74 -12.12 4.94
CA SER A 61 -9.92 -10.72 5.34
C SER A 61 -9.08 -10.37 6.58
N LYS A 62 -8.99 -11.28 7.54
CA LYS A 62 -8.18 -11.12 8.76
C LYS A 62 -6.68 -11.09 8.48
N GLU A 63 -6.19 -11.90 7.55
CA GLU A 63 -4.76 -11.96 7.23
C GLU A 63 -4.31 -10.87 6.26
N TRP A 64 -5.11 -10.59 5.24
CA TRP A 64 -4.68 -9.84 4.05
C TRP A 64 -5.27 -8.44 3.91
N SER A 65 -6.12 -7.99 4.84
CA SER A 65 -6.70 -6.64 4.81
C SER A 65 -5.62 -5.54 4.93
N MET A 66 -5.73 -4.51 4.09
CA MET A 66 -4.90 -3.30 4.18
C MET A 66 -5.25 -2.41 5.39
N GLN A 67 -6.41 -2.62 6.02
CA GLN A 67 -6.89 -1.79 7.13
C GLN A 67 -6.46 -2.31 8.51
N GLY A 68 -5.79 -3.46 8.58
CA GLY A 68 -5.34 -4.05 9.83
C GLY A 68 -5.15 -5.56 9.77
N GLY A 69 -4.99 -6.14 8.58
CA GLY A 69 -4.71 -7.56 8.45
C GLY A 69 -3.31 -7.90 8.93
N THR A 70 -3.13 -9.08 9.49
CA THR A 70 -1.86 -9.51 10.13
C THR A 70 -0.66 -9.29 9.22
N ARG A 71 -0.73 -9.74 7.96
CA ARG A 71 0.41 -9.64 7.03
C ARG A 71 0.77 -8.19 6.67
N HIS A 72 -0.23 -7.33 6.52
CA HIS A 72 0.02 -5.92 6.25
C HIS A 72 0.64 -5.21 7.48
N ASN A 73 0.15 -5.54 8.68
CA ASN A 73 0.71 -4.99 9.91
C ASN A 73 2.17 -5.41 10.10
N ASP A 74 2.51 -6.67 9.81
CA ASP A 74 3.88 -7.17 9.88
C ASP A 74 4.82 -6.40 8.94
N ILE A 75 4.37 -6.13 7.70
CA ILE A 75 5.13 -5.31 6.72
C ILE A 75 5.33 -3.90 7.26
N VAL A 76 4.29 -3.26 7.78
CA VAL A 76 4.37 -1.89 8.32
C VAL A 76 5.31 -1.84 9.54
N GLU A 77 5.26 -2.83 10.42
CA GLU A 77 6.14 -2.92 11.58
C GLU A 77 7.60 -3.14 11.17
N GLN A 78 7.84 -4.00 10.17
CA GLN A 78 9.16 -4.17 9.60
C GLN A 78 9.69 -2.86 8.98
N HIS A 79 8.84 -2.14 8.25
CA HIS A 79 9.19 -0.85 7.67
C HIS A 79 9.54 0.19 8.75
N ALA A 80 8.78 0.21 9.85
CA ALA A 80 9.07 1.05 11.00
C ALA A 80 10.44 0.72 11.60
N LYS A 81 10.71 -0.55 11.91
CA LYS A 81 12.01 -1.03 12.41
C LYS A 81 13.18 -0.64 11.51
N GLN A 82 13.02 -0.76 10.19
CA GLN A 82 14.05 -0.33 9.23
C GLN A 82 14.30 1.18 9.26
N ARG A 83 13.24 1.99 9.39
CA ARG A 83 13.37 3.46 9.50
C ARG A 83 14.05 3.85 10.81
N GLU A 84 13.72 3.22 11.93
CA GLU A 84 14.37 3.46 13.22
C GLU A 84 15.86 3.14 13.17
N ALA A 85 16.24 2.02 12.56
CA ALA A 85 17.64 1.61 12.43
C ALA A 85 18.49 2.60 11.64
N ILE A 86 17.89 3.32 10.67
CA ILE A 86 18.61 4.28 9.81
C ILE A 86 18.57 5.70 10.39
N THR A 87 17.49 6.08 11.05
CA THR A 87 17.31 7.46 11.57
C THR A 87 17.70 7.62 13.05
N GLY A 88 17.90 6.52 13.78
CA GLY A 88 18.26 6.52 15.20
C GLY A 88 17.14 7.01 16.13
N LYS A 89 15.95 7.30 15.61
CA LYS A 89 14.78 7.76 16.38
C LYS A 89 13.68 6.69 16.32
N LYS A 90 13.09 6.35 17.46
CA LYS A 90 11.90 5.47 17.51
C LYS A 90 10.76 6.11 16.74
N SER A 91 10.21 5.40 15.76
CA SER A 91 8.99 5.77 15.06
C SER A 91 7.81 5.34 15.91
N GLU A 92 6.98 6.29 16.32
CA GLU A 92 5.83 6.03 17.18
C GLU A 92 4.76 5.18 16.47
N THR A 93 3.98 4.48 17.30
CA THR A 93 2.99 3.43 17.02
C THR A 93 2.07 3.65 15.80
N PRO A 94 1.49 2.56 15.23
CA PRO A 94 0.76 2.55 13.93
C PRO A 94 -0.39 3.55 13.78
N ALA A 95 -1.00 4.00 14.88
CA ALA A 95 -2.09 4.97 14.87
C ALA A 95 -1.63 6.39 14.52
N GLN A 96 -0.40 6.78 14.89
CA GLN A 96 0.17 8.09 14.57
C GLN A 96 0.90 8.09 13.21
N ALA A 97 1.39 6.94 12.75
CA ALA A 97 2.03 6.78 11.44
C ALA A 97 1.10 7.14 10.27
N LYS A 98 -0.21 6.85 10.38
CA LYS A 98 -1.21 7.26 9.36
C LYS A 98 -1.35 8.78 9.21
N GLN A 99 -1.05 9.54 10.26
CA GLN A 99 -1.15 11.00 10.26
C GLN A 99 0.16 11.62 9.76
N GLN A 100 1.31 11.12 10.23
CA GLN A 100 2.63 11.57 9.76
C GLN A 100 2.97 11.17 8.32
N GLU A 101 2.53 10.01 7.79
CA GLU A 101 2.72 9.70 6.37
C GLU A 101 1.91 10.64 5.48
N LYS A 102 0.68 10.98 5.89
CA LYS A 102 -0.16 11.94 5.16
C LYS A 102 0.46 13.34 5.20
N ASP A 103 1.06 13.72 6.33
CA ASP A 103 1.74 15.00 6.50
C ASP A 103 3.09 15.04 5.75
N MET A 104 3.89 13.98 5.75
CA MET A 104 5.15 13.89 5.00
C MET A 104 4.96 13.80 3.48
N ILE A 105 3.93 13.09 3.01
CA ILE A 105 3.56 13.07 1.59
C ILE A 105 3.08 14.47 1.16
N SER A 106 2.30 15.16 2.00
CA SER A 106 1.87 16.54 1.80
C SER A 106 3.07 17.52 1.77
N GLU A 107 4.06 17.35 2.64
CA GLU A 107 5.23 18.21 2.70
C GLU A 107 6.16 18.01 1.49
N LYS A 108 6.42 16.75 1.10
CA LYS A 108 7.18 16.44 -0.13
C LYS A 108 6.46 16.91 -1.39
N GLN A 109 5.13 16.83 -1.44
CA GLN A 109 4.34 17.39 -2.56
C GLN A 109 4.40 18.92 -2.60
N LYS A 110 4.34 19.60 -1.44
CA LYS A 110 4.50 21.05 -1.35
C LYS A 110 5.90 21.49 -1.81
N ASP A 111 6.94 20.75 -1.44
CA ASP A 111 8.30 21.07 -1.88
C ASP A 111 8.51 20.79 -3.37
N LEU A 112 7.92 19.72 -3.92
CA LEU A 112 7.91 19.49 -5.37
C LEU A 112 7.20 20.62 -6.11
N GLN A 113 6.06 21.10 -5.61
CA GLN A 113 5.33 22.23 -6.18
C GLN A 113 6.15 23.53 -6.14
N LYS A 114 6.86 23.80 -5.04
CA LYS A 114 7.76 24.96 -4.95
C LYS A 114 8.89 24.88 -5.99
N ILE A 115 9.50 23.71 -6.18
CA ILE A 115 10.57 23.51 -7.16
C ILE A 115 10.05 23.73 -8.58
N ILE A 116 8.87 23.21 -8.91
CA ILE A 116 8.22 23.40 -10.22
C ILE A 116 7.91 24.89 -10.46
N ALA A 117 7.35 25.59 -9.46
CA ALA A 117 7.07 27.01 -9.55
C ALA A 117 8.35 27.85 -9.75
N MET A 118 9.43 27.49 -9.05
CA MET A 118 10.72 28.17 -9.19
C MET A 118 11.34 27.95 -10.58
N GLN A 119 11.24 26.74 -11.13
CA GLN A 119 11.71 26.46 -12.50
C GLN A 119 10.88 27.19 -13.56
N GLN A 120 9.57 27.30 -13.38
CA GLN A 120 8.70 28.08 -14.27
C GLN A 120 9.04 29.57 -14.22
N ALA A 121 9.26 30.14 -13.03
CA ALA A 121 9.69 31.53 -12.86
C ALA A 121 11.05 31.82 -13.55
N ILE A 122 12.00 30.87 -13.46
CA ILE A 122 13.30 30.97 -14.15
C ILE A 122 13.11 30.95 -15.68
N ARG A 123 12.26 30.07 -16.22
CA ARG A 123 11.96 30.03 -17.66
C ARG A 123 11.37 31.35 -18.15
N ILE A 124 10.37 31.88 -17.44
CA ILE A 124 9.72 33.16 -17.79
C ILE A 124 10.74 34.31 -17.76
N LYS A 125 11.60 34.37 -16.75
CA LYS A 125 12.65 35.40 -16.64
C LYS A 125 13.67 35.31 -17.78
N ASN A 126 14.01 34.10 -18.21
CA ASN A 126 14.92 33.87 -19.35
C ASN A 126 14.27 34.22 -20.70
N GLU A 127 12.98 33.94 -20.87
CA GLU A 127 12.23 34.37 -22.05
C GLU A 127 12.09 35.90 -22.14
N GLN A 128 11.83 36.58 -21.02
CA GLN A 128 11.78 38.04 -20.97
C GLN A 128 13.14 38.68 -21.28
N LYS A 129 14.25 38.08 -20.84
CA LYS A 129 15.60 38.54 -21.20
C LYS A 129 15.93 38.33 -22.67
N LYS A 130 15.43 37.26 -23.30
CA LYS A 130 15.59 37.02 -24.75
C LYS A 130 14.77 37.97 -25.61
N ARG A 131 13.58 38.41 -25.16
CA ARG A 131 12.72 39.36 -25.89
C ARG A 131 13.17 40.83 -25.79
N LYS A 132 14.08 41.17 -24.88
CA LYS A 132 14.65 42.52 -24.70
C LYS A 132 16.04 42.69 -25.34
N ARG A 133 16.53 41.68 -26.06
CA ARG A 133 17.68 41.75 -26.96
C ARG A 133 17.15 41.67 -28.39
#